data_AF-A0A847F5A6-F1
#
_entry.id   AF-A0A847F5A6-F1
#
_cell.length_a   1.000
_cell.length_b   1.000
_cell.length_c   1.000
_cell.angle_alpha   90.00
_cell.angle_beta   90.00
_cell.angle_gamma   90.00
#
_symmetry.space_group_name_H-M   'P 1'
#
loop_
_entity.id
_entity.type
_entity.pdbx_description
1 polymer ?
#
loop_
_entity_poly.entity_id
_entity_poly.type
_entity_poly.pdbx_seq_one_letter_code
_entity_poly.pdbx_strand_id
1 'polypeptide(L)'
;MDVTLLRTSVFEIPPQKRVGVIVYDGAADAQLWPGPGPDTELAAAFHDDLQAALDLELKRAGQTEIELGQVLRVGRGRLHCDFLLWAATRPPERGLKREPAPSAELIEEAALNALRYAYARDVERIAFLALGAGPDELPRSDRFLAIARAAERFEAECREQGCSTVIEEVLLCEPLAGEYRKASEKLRGRASVADLPAAPSRAISPPRKRAAAKTSTRRRTGLDPLEVAQNQNAPAYSMRDRYREGDFFSHPRFGIGKVVRLIDQGAIEVRFEDGSERKLVHGRS
;
A
#
# COMPACT_ATOMS: atom_id res chain seq x y z
N MET A 1 -17.08 21.51 -5.07
CA MET A 1 -15.96 20.57 -5.12
C MET A 1 -16.52 19.16 -5.05
N ASP A 2 -16.22 18.29 -6.02
CA ASP A 2 -16.76 16.94 -6.06
C ASP A 2 -15.86 15.95 -5.30
N VAL A 3 -16.48 14.95 -4.66
CA VAL A 3 -15.76 13.81 -4.08
C VAL A 3 -16.08 12.56 -4.90
N THR A 4 -15.05 11.85 -5.36
CA THR A 4 -15.21 10.68 -6.23
C THR A 4 -14.45 9.49 -5.66
N LEU A 5 -15.15 8.38 -5.43
CA LEU A 5 -14.54 7.09 -5.06
C LEU A 5 -14.16 6.30 -6.31
N LEU A 6 -12.87 5.98 -6.45
CA LEU A 6 -12.29 5.23 -7.56
C LEU A 6 -11.78 3.87 -7.11
N ARG A 7 -12.07 2.84 -7.91
CA ARG A 7 -11.54 1.49 -7.69
C ARG A 7 -10.14 1.33 -8.31
N THR A 8 -9.16 2.03 -7.76
CA THR A 8 -7.78 2.02 -8.28
C THR A 8 -6.77 2.27 -7.17
N SER A 9 -5.51 1.91 -7.41
CA SER A 9 -4.41 2.42 -6.60
C SER A 9 -4.20 3.92 -6.88
N VAL A 10 -3.84 4.69 -5.85
CA VAL A 10 -3.49 6.11 -5.99
C VAL A 10 -2.26 6.33 -6.89
N PHE A 11 -1.42 5.31 -7.07
CA PHE A 11 -0.24 5.35 -7.93
C PHE A 11 -0.55 4.99 -9.39
N GLU A 12 -1.75 4.48 -9.67
CA GLU A 12 -2.19 4.00 -10.99
C GLU A 12 -3.41 4.78 -11.50
N ILE A 13 -3.61 6.01 -11.02
CA ILE A 13 -4.72 6.86 -11.46
C ILE A 13 -4.65 7.05 -12.99
N PRO A 14 -5.75 6.82 -13.72
CA PRO A 14 -5.73 6.95 -15.18
C PRO A 14 -5.37 8.36 -15.65
N PRO A 15 -4.69 8.50 -16.81
CA PRO A 15 -4.24 9.80 -17.30
C PRO A 15 -5.35 10.86 -17.45
N GLN A 16 -6.59 10.44 -17.71
CA GLN A 16 -7.75 11.33 -17.82
C GLN A 16 -8.13 11.97 -16.47
N LYS A 17 -7.68 11.37 -15.35
CA LYS A 17 -7.90 11.82 -13.98
C LYS A 17 -6.59 12.27 -13.33
N ARG A 18 -5.64 12.81 -14.12
CA ARG A 18 -4.37 13.35 -13.61
C ARG A 18 -4.62 14.26 -12.41
N VAL A 19 -3.87 14.02 -11.34
CA VAL A 19 -3.95 14.80 -10.11
C VAL A 19 -2.74 15.71 -9.95
N GLY A 20 -2.93 16.86 -9.31
CA GLY A 20 -1.82 17.71 -8.92
C GLY A 20 -1.12 17.16 -7.68
N VAL A 21 -1.88 16.54 -6.77
CA VAL A 21 -1.35 16.06 -5.49
C VAL A 21 -1.84 14.66 -5.16
N ILE A 22 -0.91 13.84 -4.67
CA ILE A 22 -1.22 12.60 -3.93
C ILE A 22 -0.95 12.87 -2.46
N VAL A 23 -1.92 12.57 -1.60
CA VAL A 23 -1.78 12.64 -0.14
C VAL A 23 -1.53 11.25 0.40
N TYR A 24 -0.47 11.12 1.18
CA TYR A 24 0.00 9.86 1.71
C TYR A 24 0.08 9.84 3.23
N ASP A 25 -0.17 8.67 3.80
CA ASP A 25 -0.24 8.43 5.24
C ASP A 25 1.15 8.21 5.87
N GLY A 26 1.58 9.16 6.69
CA GLY A 26 2.96 9.25 7.15
C GLY A 26 3.12 9.32 8.66
N ALA A 27 4.30 8.92 9.14
CA ALA A 27 4.76 9.19 10.50
C ALA A 27 5.26 10.64 10.64
N ALA A 28 5.09 11.22 11.84
CA ALA A 28 5.50 12.57 12.16
C ALA A 28 7.02 12.81 11.99
N ASP A 29 7.86 11.82 12.26
CA ASP A 29 9.30 11.87 12.03
C ASP A 29 9.72 11.55 10.57
N ALA A 30 8.73 11.42 9.68
CA ALA A 30 8.88 11.06 8.28
C ALA A 30 9.72 9.79 8.04
N GLN A 31 9.78 8.90 9.02
CA GLN A 31 10.41 7.60 8.85
C GLN A 31 9.44 6.66 8.12
N LEU A 32 9.98 5.92 7.15
CA LEU A 32 9.22 4.86 6.49
C LEU A 32 8.95 3.71 7.46
N TRP A 33 7.77 3.13 7.34
CA TRP A 33 7.36 1.97 8.14
C TRP A 33 8.37 0.82 8.00
N PRO A 34 8.91 0.27 9.10
CA PRO A 34 9.78 -0.91 9.02
C PRO A 34 9.02 -2.16 8.53
N GLY A 35 9.54 -2.75 7.46
CA GLY A 35 9.07 -4.02 6.88
C GLY A 35 8.06 -3.85 5.74
N PRO A 36 7.49 -4.96 5.25
CA PRO A 36 6.52 -4.91 4.15
C PRO A 36 5.23 -4.20 4.59
N GLY A 37 4.74 -3.30 3.75
CA GLY A 37 3.52 -2.54 4.01
C GLY A 37 3.31 -1.40 3.00
N PRO A 38 2.34 -0.50 3.25
CA PRO A 38 2.02 0.63 2.38
C PRO A 38 3.25 1.47 1.99
N ASP A 39 4.16 1.71 2.94
CA ASP A 39 5.34 2.55 2.70
C ASP A 39 6.33 1.87 1.74
N THR A 40 6.35 0.53 1.69
CA THR A 40 7.11 -0.22 0.68
C THR A 40 6.50 -0.03 -0.71
N GLU A 41 5.17 -0.01 -0.83
CA GLU A 41 4.48 0.23 -2.09
C GLU A 41 4.71 1.65 -2.59
N LEU A 42 4.64 2.65 -1.70
CA LEU A 42 4.99 4.03 -2.03
C LEU A 42 6.46 4.13 -2.48
N ALA A 43 7.41 3.57 -1.73
CA ALA A 43 8.82 3.61 -2.09
C ALA A 43 9.08 2.98 -3.47
N ALA A 44 8.41 1.86 -3.77
CA ALA A 44 8.50 1.22 -5.08
C ALA A 44 7.93 2.10 -6.21
N ALA A 45 6.79 2.75 -5.97
CA ALA A 45 6.17 3.67 -6.95
C ALA A 45 6.94 4.99 -7.10
N PHE A 46 7.58 5.47 -6.03
CA PHE A 46 8.40 6.67 -6.02
C PHE A 46 9.68 6.49 -6.85
N HIS A 47 10.22 5.25 -6.88
CA HIS A 47 11.41 4.78 -7.59
C HIS A 47 12.76 5.41 -7.19
N ASP A 48 12.76 6.65 -6.71
CA ASP A 48 13.93 7.32 -6.15
C ASP A 48 14.05 7.00 -4.64
N ASP A 49 15.11 7.52 -4.00
CA ASP A 49 15.29 7.37 -2.55
C ASP A 49 14.28 8.26 -1.79
N LEU A 50 13.14 7.66 -1.46
CA LEU A 50 12.04 8.32 -0.75
C LEU A 50 12.46 8.79 0.65
N GLN A 51 13.24 8.00 1.39
CA GLN A 51 13.67 8.38 2.72
C GLN A 51 14.58 9.61 2.67
N ALA A 52 15.56 9.62 1.75
CA ALA A 52 16.42 10.78 1.57
C ALA A 52 15.64 12.04 1.13
N ALA A 53 14.58 11.88 0.33
CA ALA A 53 13.70 12.99 -0.04
C ALA A 53 12.94 13.56 1.16
N LEU A 54 12.40 12.71 2.03
CA LEU A 54 11.72 13.11 3.27
C LEU A 54 12.67 13.84 4.23
N ASP A 55 13.85 13.26 4.47
CA ASP A 55 14.88 13.83 5.34
C ASP A 55 15.34 15.21 4.86
N LEU A 56 15.46 15.38 3.54
CA LEU A 56 15.84 16.65 2.92
C LEU A 56 14.78 17.72 3.14
N GLU A 57 13.49 17.40 2.99
CA GLU A 57 12.41 18.37 3.17
C GLU A 57 12.21 18.74 4.64
N LEU A 58 12.33 17.78 5.57
CA LEU A 58 12.40 18.07 7.02
C LEU A 58 13.54 19.03 7.35
N LYS A 59 14.74 18.74 6.84
CA LYS A 59 15.91 19.61 7.02
C LYS A 59 15.70 21.01 6.45
N ARG A 60 15.07 21.13 5.28
CA ARG A 60 14.73 22.44 4.66
C ARG A 60 13.72 23.22 5.48
N ALA A 61 12.76 22.54 6.12
CA ALA A 61 11.82 23.15 7.04
C ALA A 61 12.45 23.54 8.38
N GLY A 62 13.69 23.12 8.67
CA GLY A 62 14.33 23.31 9.97
C GLY A 62 13.66 22.48 11.08
N GLN A 63 13.01 21.38 10.70
CA GLN A 63 12.23 20.52 11.57
C GLN A 63 12.84 19.12 11.62
N THR A 64 12.68 18.46 12.76
CA THR A 64 12.99 17.02 12.90
C THR A 64 11.74 16.16 12.83
N GLU A 65 10.58 16.76 13.10
CA GLU A 65 9.27 16.10 13.11
C GLU A 65 8.21 17.10 12.62
N ILE A 66 7.17 16.58 12.01
CA ILE A 66 5.97 17.27 11.55
C ILE A 66 4.93 17.15 12.67
N GLU A 67 4.26 18.24 13.02
CA GLU A 67 3.15 18.20 13.97
C GLU A 67 2.02 17.27 13.46
N LEU A 68 1.42 16.50 14.37
CA LEU A 68 0.34 15.58 13.99
C LEU A 68 -0.82 16.35 13.35
N GLY A 69 -1.36 15.82 12.26
CA GLY A 69 -2.40 16.46 11.46
C GLY A 69 -1.85 17.49 10.45
N GLN A 70 -0.56 17.80 10.47
CA GLN A 70 0.06 18.66 9.45
C GLN A 70 0.58 17.85 8.27
N VAL A 71 0.92 18.55 7.19
CA VAL A 71 1.43 17.95 5.95
C VAL A 71 2.79 18.51 5.58
N LEU A 72 3.67 17.66 5.06
CA LEU A 72 4.95 18.03 4.48
C LEU A 72 4.91 17.80 2.97
N ARG A 73 5.30 18.81 2.18
CA ARG A 73 5.45 18.64 0.74
C ARG A 73 6.76 17.94 0.42
N VAL A 74 6.65 16.91 -0.40
CA VAL A 74 7.78 16.16 -0.94
C VAL A 74 7.74 16.22 -2.45
N GLY A 75 8.91 16.25 -3.09
CA GLY A 75 9.00 16.09 -4.55
C GLY A 75 8.28 14.82 -5.01
N ARG A 76 7.82 14.78 -6.26
CA ARG A 76 7.01 13.67 -6.77
C ARG A 76 7.78 12.37 -7.07
N GLY A 77 9.12 12.40 -7.13
CA GLY A 77 9.89 11.28 -7.70
C GLY A 77 9.36 10.90 -9.08
N ARG A 78 8.93 9.64 -9.25
CA ARG A 78 8.27 9.15 -10.46
C ARG A 78 6.74 9.07 -10.41
N LEU A 79 6.11 9.56 -9.34
CA LEU A 79 4.66 9.55 -9.20
C LEU A 79 3.98 10.39 -10.29
N HIS A 80 2.79 9.96 -10.68
CA HIS A 80 1.94 10.63 -11.68
C HIS A 80 1.14 11.80 -11.08
N CYS A 81 1.81 12.68 -10.33
CA CYS A 81 1.29 13.92 -9.77
C CYS A 81 2.30 15.07 -9.97
N ASP A 82 2.01 16.28 -9.48
CA ASP A 82 2.97 17.39 -9.43
C ASP A 82 3.84 17.31 -8.18
N PHE A 83 3.27 16.91 -7.04
CA PHE A 83 3.99 16.64 -5.79
C PHE A 83 3.25 15.67 -4.87
N LEU A 84 3.97 15.14 -3.89
CA LEU A 84 3.44 14.30 -2.81
C LEU A 84 3.22 15.17 -1.57
N LEU A 85 2.11 14.95 -0.86
CA LEU A 85 1.92 15.44 0.51
C LEU A 85 2.04 14.26 1.47
N TRP A 86 3.03 14.34 2.35
CA TRP A 86 3.18 13.43 3.48
C TRP A 86 2.35 13.96 4.65
N ALA A 87 1.20 13.33 4.93
CA ALA A 87 0.33 13.70 6.03
C ALA A 87 0.80 12.99 7.30
N ALA A 88 1.24 13.77 8.30
CA ALA A 88 1.72 13.26 9.57
C ALA A 88 0.53 12.86 10.46
N THR A 89 -0.03 11.69 10.20
CA THR A 89 -1.18 11.15 10.95
C THR A 89 -0.72 10.19 12.04
N ARG A 90 0.46 9.58 11.89
CA ARG A 90 1.03 8.62 12.83
C ARG A 90 2.08 9.29 13.72
N PRO A 91 2.17 8.92 15.01
CA PRO A 91 3.27 9.36 15.86
C PRO A 91 4.64 8.95 15.30
N PRO A 92 5.75 9.55 15.80
CA PRO A 92 7.10 9.13 15.43
C PRO A 92 7.33 7.63 15.67
N GLU A 93 7.79 6.91 14.64
CA GLU A 93 7.97 5.45 14.66
C GLU A 93 9.42 5.11 15.05
N ARG A 94 9.76 5.34 16.33
CA ARG A 94 11.12 5.13 16.82
C ARG A 94 11.40 3.63 17.06
N GLY A 95 12.09 3.02 16.10
CA GLY A 95 12.57 1.64 16.20
C GLY A 95 11.66 0.63 15.47
N LEU A 96 11.35 -0.50 16.12
CA LEU A 96 10.58 -1.59 15.49
C LEU A 96 9.13 -1.69 15.99
N LYS A 97 8.78 -0.92 17.02
CA LYS A 97 7.44 -0.93 17.61
C LYS A 97 6.55 -0.01 16.80
N ARG A 98 5.36 -0.49 16.47
CA ARG A 98 4.33 0.26 15.73
C ARG A 98 3.47 1.03 16.71
N GLU A 99 3.35 2.33 16.50
CA GLU A 99 2.41 3.17 17.24
C GLU A 99 0.97 2.96 16.75
N PRO A 100 -0.05 3.12 17.60
CA PRO A 100 -1.44 2.87 17.24
C PRO A 100 -1.92 3.83 16.16
N ALA A 101 -2.89 3.38 15.37
CA ALA A 101 -3.54 4.18 14.35
C ALA A 101 -4.24 5.42 14.96
N PRO A 102 -4.31 6.53 14.20
CA PRO A 102 -4.94 7.76 14.67
C PRO A 102 -6.46 7.67 14.78
N SER A 103 -7.05 8.63 15.50
CA SER A 103 -8.50 8.79 15.56
C SER A 103 -9.07 9.34 14.24
N ALA A 104 -10.40 9.24 14.07
CA ALA A 104 -11.08 9.78 12.89
C ALA A 104 -10.93 11.31 12.80
N GLU A 105 -10.93 12.00 13.94
CA GLU A 105 -10.77 13.45 14.03
C GLU A 105 -9.41 13.89 13.51
N LEU A 106 -8.34 13.17 13.87
CA LEU A 106 -7.00 13.47 13.38
C LEU A 106 -6.85 13.19 11.88
N ILE A 107 -7.51 12.14 11.37
CA ILE A 107 -7.56 11.87 9.92
C ILE A 107 -8.29 13.00 9.18
N GLU A 108 -9.43 13.46 9.71
CA GLU A 108 -10.20 14.57 9.14
C GLU A 108 -9.37 15.86 9.13
N GLU A 109 -8.67 16.16 10.23
CA GLU A 109 -7.79 17.33 10.34
C GLU A 109 -6.61 17.27 9.35
N ALA A 110 -5.95 16.11 9.23
CA ALA A 110 -4.87 15.91 8.26
C ALA A 110 -5.34 16.10 6.82
N ALA A 111 -6.51 15.56 6.47
CA ALA A 111 -7.11 15.75 5.16
C ALA A 111 -7.50 17.22 4.90
N LEU A 112 -8.02 17.92 5.91
CA LEU A 112 -8.37 19.34 5.82
C LEU A 112 -7.11 20.20 5.58
N ASN A 113 -6.02 19.92 6.29
CA ASN A 113 -4.76 20.63 6.11
C ASN A 113 -4.12 20.33 4.74
N ALA A 114 -4.29 19.11 4.22
CA ALA A 114 -3.90 18.78 2.84
C ALA A 114 -4.69 19.59 1.80
N LEU A 115 -6.01 19.73 1.97
CA LEU A 115 -6.87 20.54 1.10
C LEU A 115 -6.46 22.01 1.13
N ARG A 116 -6.23 22.59 2.31
CA ARG A 116 -5.74 23.97 2.44
C ARG A 116 -4.38 24.17 1.77
N TYR A 117 -3.47 23.21 1.91
CA TYR A 117 -2.16 23.28 1.28
C TYR A 117 -2.24 23.24 -0.25
N ALA A 118 -3.15 22.40 -0.78
CA ALA A 118 -3.43 22.27 -2.20
C ALA A 118 -4.11 23.52 -2.78
N TYR A 119 -5.10 24.06 -2.07
CA TYR A 119 -5.80 25.32 -2.39
C TYR A 119 -4.83 26.49 -2.52
N ALA A 120 -3.90 26.66 -1.57
CA ALA A 120 -2.90 27.72 -1.60
C ALA A 120 -1.91 27.62 -2.80
N ARG A 121 -2.02 26.58 -3.63
CA ARG A 121 -1.17 26.31 -4.80
C ARG A 121 -1.99 26.06 -6.07
N ASP A 122 -3.27 26.43 -6.05
CA ASP A 122 -4.19 26.30 -7.18
C ASP A 122 -4.28 24.87 -7.74
N VAL A 123 -4.23 23.86 -6.87
CA VAL A 123 -4.35 22.46 -7.26
C VAL A 123 -5.82 22.14 -7.53
N GLU A 124 -6.15 21.75 -8.77
CA GLU A 124 -7.53 21.42 -9.15
C GLU A 124 -7.98 20.01 -8.72
N ARG A 125 -7.06 19.04 -8.64
CA ARG A 125 -7.39 17.65 -8.26
C ARG A 125 -6.40 17.07 -7.26
N ILE A 126 -6.93 16.46 -6.22
CA ILE A 126 -6.19 15.85 -5.12
C ILE A 126 -6.64 14.39 -4.96
N ALA A 127 -5.70 13.48 -4.75
CA ALA A 127 -6.01 12.07 -4.50
C ALA A 127 -5.54 11.60 -3.13
N PHE A 128 -6.38 10.80 -2.50
CA PHE A 128 -6.14 10.18 -1.21
C PHE A 128 -6.22 8.66 -1.32
N LEU A 129 -5.33 7.97 -0.62
CA LEU A 129 -5.62 6.64 -0.08
C LEU A 129 -6.31 6.77 1.28
N ALA A 130 -6.75 5.64 1.86
CA ALA A 130 -7.25 5.63 3.23
C ALA A 130 -6.10 5.94 4.22
N LEU A 131 -6.07 7.17 4.73
CA LEU A 131 -5.12 7.63 5.75
C LEU A 131 -5.37 6.94 7.09
N GLY A 132 -4.38 6.96 7.99
CA GLY A 132 -4.42 6.45 9.36
C GLY A 132 -4.24 4.93 9.44
N ALA A 133 -3.21 4.38 8.80
CA ALA A 133 -2.88 2.96 8.90
C ALA A 133 -2.14 2.63 10.21
N GLY A 134 -2.36 1.44 10.76
CA GLY A 134 -1.66 1.02 11.99
C GLY A 134 -2.36 -0.07 12.79
N PRO A 135 -1.76 -0.52 13.90
CA PRO A 135 -2.45 -1.27 14.93
C PRO A 135 -3.75 -0.55 15.34
N ASP A 136 -4.83 -1.31 15.50
CA ASP A 136 -6.15 -0.79 15.89
C ASP A 136 -6.75 0.23 14.90
N GLU A 137 -6.35 0.16 13.62
CA GLU A 137 -6.90 1.04 12.58
C GLU A 137 -8.43 0.93 12.43
N LEU A 138 -9.05 2.09 12.20
CA LEU A 138 -10.44 2.16 11.80
C LEU A 138 -10.65 1.45 10.45
N PRO A 139 -11.84 0.90 10.19
CA PRO A 139 -12.18 0.36 8.87
C PRO A 139 -11.88 1.37 7.76
N ARG A 140 -11.36 0.91 6.61
CA ARG A 140 -10.99 1.80 5.48
C ARG A 140 -12.13 2.75 5.08
N SER A 141 -13.37 2.25 5.09
CA SER A 141 -14.57 3.06 4.81
C SER A 141 -14.77 4.22 5.78
N ASP A 142 -14.44 4.03 7.06
CA ASP A 142 -14.56 5.08 8.08
C ASP A 142 -13.45 6.14 7.93
N ARG A 143 -12.26 5.72 7.51
CA ARG A 143 -11.14 6.63 7.20
C ARG A 143 -11.43 7.46 5.94
N PHE A 144 -12.03 6.86 4.91
CA PHE A 144 -12.53 7.61 3.75
C PHE A 144 -13.68 8.56 4.11
N LEU A 145 -14.56 8.19 5.03
CA LEU A 145 -15.61 9.09 5.52
C LEU A 145 -15.02 10.32 6.21
N ALA A 146 -13.95 10.16 7.00
CA ALA A 146 -13.24 11.30 7.60
C ALA A 146 -12.67 12.25 6.52
N ILE A 147 -12.08 11.72 5.45
CA ILE A 147 -11.58 12.53 4.33
C ILE A 147 -12.73 13.25 3.60
N ALA A 148 -13.87 12.59 3.39
CA ALA A 148 -15.04 13.22 2.79
C ALA A 148 -15.61 14.35 3.66
N ARG A 149 -15.62 14.19 4.98
CA ARG A 149 -16.01 15.25 5.93
C ARG A 149 -15.04 16.43 5.88
N ALA A 150 -13.74 16.17 5.76
CA ALA A 150 -12.75 17.23 5.58
C ALA A 150 -13.01 18.05 4.31
N ALA A 151 -13.41 17.38 3.21
CA ALA A 151 -13.78 18.03 1.96
C ALA A 151 -15.04 18.91 2.11
N GLU A 152 -16.10 18.39 2.76
CA GLU A 152 -17.31 19.15 3.06
C GLU A 152 -17.02 20.38 3.95
N ARG A 153 -16.17 20.21 4.97
CA ARG A 153 -15.75 21.28 5.87
C ARG A 153 -14.95 22.35 5.13
N PHE A 154 -14.00 21.94 4.29
CA PHE A 154 -13.22 22.87 3.47
C PHE A 154 -14.11 23.68 2.52
N GLU A 155 -15.08 23.03 1.86
CA GLU A 155 -16.02 23.73 1.00
C GLU A 155 -16.89 24.74 1.78
N ALA A 156 -17.31 24.38 3.00
CA ALA A 156 -18.01 25.31 3.88
C ALA A 156 -17.14 26.52 4.27
N GLU A 157 -15.86 26.31 4.62
CA GLU A 157 -14.91 27.38 4.93
C GLU A 157 -14.74 28.35 3.73
N CYS A 158 -14.56 27.83 2.51
CA CYS A 158 -14.47 28.65 1.30
C CYS A 158 -15.76 29.44 1.05
N ARG A 159 -16.93 28.79 1.22
CA ARG A 159 -18.24 29.42 1.05
C ARG A 159 -18.46 30.58 2.02
N GLU A 160 -18.12 30.39 3.29
CA GLU A 160 -18.20 31.42 4.33
C GLU A 160 -17.28 32.62 4.03
N GLN A 161 -16.12 32.36 3.43
CA GLN A 161 -15.18 33.39 3.00
C GLN A 161 -15.50 34.00 1.63
N GLY A 162 -16.55 33.52 0.94
CA GLY A 162 -16.94 33.99 -0.39
C GLY A 162 -15.93 33.65 -1.50
N CYS A 163 -15.11 32.62 -1.31
CA CYS A 163 -14.07 32.19 -2.24
C CYS A 163 -14.44 30.87 -2.93
N SER A 164 -13.90 30.65 -4.14
CA SER A 164 -13.97 29.34 -4.81
C SER A 164 -13.01 28.36 -4.14
N THR A 165 -13.32 27.06 -4.16
CA THR A 165 -12.42 26.04 -3.63
C THR A 165 -11.15 25.86 -4.47
N VAL A 166 -11.17 26.25 -5.76
CA VAL A 166 -10.16 25.95 -6.82
C VAL A 166 -9.95 24.45 -7.07
N ILE A 167 -9.94 23.63 -6.02
CA ILE A 167 -10.06 22.19 -6.05
C ILE A 167 -11.43 21.83 -6.64
N GLU A 168 -11.40 21.24 -7.82
CA GLU A 168 -12.56 20.72 -8.54
C GLU A 168 -12.96 19.35 -7.99
N GLU A 169 -11.99 18.45 -7.77
CA GLU A 169 -12.24 17.04 -7.48
C GLU A 169 -11.29 16.46 -6.41
N VAL A 170 -11.87 15.78 -5.43
CA VAL A 170 -11.19 14.95 -4.42
C VAL A 170 -11.39 13.48 -4.78
N LEU A 171 -10.30 12.79 -5.13
CA LEU A 171 -10.32 11.37 -5.48
C LEU A 171 -10.00 10.50 -4.27
N LEU A 172 -10.89 9.60 -3.91
CA LEU A 172 -10.68 8.57 -2.90
C LEU A 172 -10.35 7.26 -3.63
N CYS A 173 -9.13 6.76 -3.49
CA CYS A 173 -8.62 5.62 -4.26
C CYS A 173 -8.58 4.35 -3.40
N GLU A 174 -9.41 3.36 -3.75
CA GLU A 174 -9.46 2.06 -3.07
C GLU A 174 -9.33 0.89 -4.06
N PRO A 175 -8.17 0.21 -4.13
CA PRO A 175 -7.96 -0.87 -5.09
C PRO A 175 -8.69 -2.17 -4.73
N LEU A 176 -8.98 -2.43 -3.45
CA LEU A 176 -9.52 -3.71 -3.00
C LEU A 176 -11.04 -3.74 -3.17
N ALA A 177 -11.53 -4.63 -4.03
CA ALA A 177 -12.94 -4.73 -4.40
C ALA A 177 -13.91 -4.92 -3.20
N GLY A 178 -13.46 -5.58 -2.14
CA GLY A 178 -14.23 -5.77 -0.91
C GLY A 178 -14.37 -4.47 -0.12
N GLU A 179 -13.26 -3.74 0.06
CA GLU A 179 -13.22 -2.48 0.79
C GLU A 179 -13.85 -1.34 -0.01
N TYR A 180 -13.69 -1.33 -1.34
CA TYR A 180 -14.35 -0.39 -2.24
C TYR A 180 -15.88 -0.44 -2.10
N ARG A 181 -16.46 -1.65 -2.03
CA ARG A 181 -17.92 -1.80 -1.85
C ARG A 181 -18.38 -1.25 -0.51
N LYS A 182 -17.67 -1.55 0.57
CA LYS A 182 -17.97 -1.00 1.91
C LYS A 182 -17.85 0.53 1.93
N ALA A 183 -16.81 1.07 1.31
CA ALA A 183 -16.60 2.52 1.21
C ALA A 183 -17.70 3.19 0.38
N SER A 184 -18.09 2.60 -0.75
CA SER A 184 -19.19 3.08 -1.61
C SER A 184 -20.52 3.13 -0.85
N GLU A 185 -20.84 2.09 -0.08
CA GLU A 185 -22.04 2.08 0.78
C GLU A 185 -21.98 3.17 1.86
N LYS A 186 -20.84 3.31 2.53
CA LYS A 186 -20.62 4.31 3.59
C LYS A 186 -20.69 5.76 3.08
N LEU A 187 -20.20 6.01 1.86
CA LEU A 187 -20.11 7.33 1.24
C LEU A 187 -21.34 7.69 0.38
N ARG A 188 -22.40 6.88 0.41
CA ARG A 188 -23.63 7.14 -0.36
C ARG A 188 -24.17 8.53 -0.07
N GLY A 189 -24.34 9.33 -1.13
CA GLY A 189 -24.83 10.71 -1.06
C GLY A 189 -23.75 11.75 -0.70
N ARG A 190 -22.51 11.34 -0.46
CA ARG A 190 -21.35 12.21 -0.17
C ARG A 190 -20.28 12.13 -1.25
N ALA A 191 -20.10 10.97 -1.86
CA ALA A 191 -19.19 10.78 -2.99
C ALA A 191 -19.91 10.17 -4.19
N SER A 192 -19.53 10.62 -5.38
CA SER A 192 -19.84 9.91 -6.61
C SER A 192 -19.00 8.64 -6.70
N VAL A 193 -19.51 7.62 -7.40
CA VAL A 193 -18.85 6.32 -7.54
C VAL A 193 -18.51 6.14 -9.00
N ALA A 194 -17.21 6.05 -9.31
CA ALA A 194 -16.75 5.74 -10.65
C ALA A 194 -15.97 4.42 -10.61
N ASP A 195 -16.50 3.42 -11.30
CA ASP A 195 -15.76 2.20 -11.61
C ASP A 195 -15.02 2.49 -12.92
N LEU A 196 -13.77 2.95 -12.81
CA LEU A 196 -12.94 3.11 -13.99
C LEU A 196 -12.65 1.69 -14.49
N PRO A 197 -12.83 1.41 -15.80
CA PRO A 197 -12.37 0.14 -16.35
C PRO A 197 -10.88 0.04 -16.01
N ALA A 198 -10.49 -1.06 -15.37
CA ALA A 198 -9.12 -1.30 -14.98
C ALA A 198 -8.22 -0.87 -16.14
N ALA A 199 -7.31 0.08 -15.91
CA ALA A 199 -6.29 0.40 -16.90
C ALA A 199 -5.70 -0.95 -17.34
N PRO A 200 -5.51 -1.20 -18.65
CA PRO A 200 -4.82 -2.41 -19.07
C PRO A 200 -3.51 -2.38 -18.30
N SER A 201 -3.35 -3.32 -17.36
CA SER A 201 -2.20 -3.26 -16.50
C SER A 201 -1.00 -3.17 -17.43
N ARG A 202 -0.11 -2.21 -17.19
CA ARG A 202 1.29 -2.44 -17.53
C ARG A 202 1.75 -3.53 -16.58
N ALA A 203 1.24 -4.74 -16.81
CA ALA A 203 1.87 -5.95 -16.41
C ALA A 203 3.29 -5.80 -16.92
N ILE A 204 4.22 -5.66 -15.99
CA ILE A 204 5.55 -6.23 -16.15
C ILE A 204 5.26 -7.63 -16.69
N SER A 205 5.44 -7.77 -17.99
CA SER A 205 4.97 -8.94 -18.71
C SER A 205 5.68 -10.13 -18.09
N PRO A 206 4.97 -11.11 -17.50
CA PRO A 206 5.61 -12.36 -17.20
C PRO A 206 6.12 -12.92 -18.54
N PRO A 207 7.32 -13.53 -18.58
CA PRO A 207 7.87 -14.05 -19.81
C PRO A 207 6.86 -14.99 -20.45
N ARG A 208 6.52 -14.73 -21.72
CA ARG A 208 5.55 -15.48 -22.53
C ARG A 208 5.79 -16.99 -22.37
N LYS A 209 4.97 -17.66 -21.56
CA LYS A 209 4.82 -19.11 -21.63
C LYS A 209 3.94 -19.42 -22.84
N ARG A 210 4.53 -20.17 -23.78
CA ARG A 210 3.83 -20.78 -24.91
C ARG A 210 2.63 -21.57 -24.39
N ALA A 211 1.53 -21.47 -25.12
CA ALA A 211 0.30 -22.18 -24.84
C ALA A 211 0.52 -23.70 -24.84
N ALA A 212 0.01 -24.37 -23.81
CA ALA A 212 -0.44 -25.75 -23.90
C ALA A 212 -1.50 -26.04 -22.81
N ALA A 213 -2.65 -26.48 -23.32
CA ALA A 213 -3.66 -27.37 -22.74
C ALA A 213 -4.39 -26.99 -21.44
N LYS A 214 -5.73 -27.00 -21.57
CA LYS A 214 -6.74 -27.07 -20.51
C LYS A 214 -6.38 -28.13 -19.46
N THR A 215 -6.39 -27.76 -18.18
CA THR A 215 -6.72 -28.73 -17.12
C THR A 215 -7.37 -28.05 -15.92
N SER A 216 -8.38 -28.73 -15.40
CA SER A 216 -9.34 -28.38 -14.38
C SER A 216 -8.76 -27.95 -13.02
N THR A 217 -9.52 -27.09 -12.36
CA THR A 217 -9.64 -26.93 -10.89
C THR A 217 -9.29 -28.22 -10.11
N ARG A 218 -8.19 -28.21 -9.35
CA ARG A 218 -7.92 -29.20 -8.29
C ARG A 218 -7.61 -28.50 -6.97
N ARG A 219 -8.34 -28.93 -5.95
CA ARG A 219 -8.14 -28.60 -4.52
C ARG A 219 -6.67 -28.78 -4.14
N ARG A 220 -6.12 -27.82 -3.39
CA ARG A 220 -4.80 -27.88 -2.76
C ARG A 220 -4.77 -29.02 -1.73
N THR A 221 -4.14 -30.13 -2.09
CA THR A 221 -3.76 -31.23 -1.18
C THR A 221 -2.27 -31.09 -0.88
N GLY A 222 -1.86 -31.33 0.37
CA GLY A 222 -0.45 -31.35 0.78
C GLY A 222 0.36 -32.48 0.14
N LEU A 223 1.58 -32.73 0.66
CA LEU A 223 2.40 -33.84 0.18
C LEU A 223 1.67 -35.18 0.35
N ASP A 224 1.91 -36.12 -0.56
CA ASP A 224 1.36 -37.47 -0.45
C ASP A 224 1.92 -38.14 0.83
N PRO A 225 1.09 -38.72 1.71
CA PRO A 225 1.56 -39.44 2.90
C PRO A 225 2.64 -40.50 2.61
N LEU A 226 2.63 -41.10 1.42
CA LEU A 226 3.64 -42.06 1.00
C LEU A 226 4.99 -41.40 0.71
N GLU A 227 5.00 -40.19 0.13
CA GLU A 227 6.21 -39.39 -0.08
C GLU A 227 6.79 -38.92 1.26
N VAL A 228 5.93 -38.54 2.22
CA VAL A 228 6.36 -38.16 3.57
C VAL A 228 7.00 -39.35 4.29
N ALA A 229 6.39 -40.54 4.23
CA ALA A 229 6.92 -41.75 4.86
C ALA A 229 8.29 -42.17 4.29
N GLN A 230 8.48 -42.05 2.98
CA GLN A 230 9.76 -42.40 2.32
C GLN A 230 10.90 -41.42 2.64
N ASN A 231 10.57 -40.18 3.03
CA ASN A 231 11.54 -39.11 3.24
C ASN A 231 11.62 -38.64 4.70
N GLN A 232 11.19 -39.47 5.66
CA GLN A 232 11.29 -39.15 7.10
C GLN A 232 12.73 -38.89 7.56
N ASN A 233 13.71 -39.47 6.88
CA ASN A 233 15.14 -39.30 7.16
C ASN A 233 15.82 -38.28 6.25
N ALA A 234 15.05 -37.39 5.61
CA ALA A 234 15.62 -36.35 4.77
C ALA A 234 16.56 -35.42 5.57
N PRO A 235 17.64 -34.89 4.94
CA PRO A 235 18.57 -33.99 5.60
C PRO A 235 17.88 -32.78 6.23
N ALA A 236 18.43 -32.27 7.33
CA ALA A 236 17.90 -31.05 7.96
C ALA A 236 18.04 -29.85 7.03
N TYR A 237 17.04 -28.97 7.04
CA TYR A 237 17.09 -27.72 6.29
C TYR A 237 18.23 -26.82 6.76
N SER A 238 19.01 -26.31 5.81
CA SER A 238 20.13 -25.40 6.02
C SER A 238 20.07 -24.29 4.98
N MET A 239 20.18 -23.04 5.44
CA MET A 239 20.25 -21.88 4.53
C MET A 239 21.53 -21.85 3.69
N ARG A 240 22.56 -22.63 4.06
CA ARG A 240 23.84 -22.71 3.36
C ARG A 240 23.81 -23.71 2.19
N ASP A 241 22.91 -24.68 2.26
CA ASP A 241 22.84 -25.75 1.28
C ASP A 241 22.15 -25.29 0.00
N ARG A 242 22.48 -25.95 -1.11
CA ARG A 242 21.87 -25.66 -2.42
C ARG A 242 20.89 -26.77 -2.77
N TYR A 243 19.61 -26.44 -2.70
CA TYR A 243 18.53 -27.32 -3.11
C TYR A 243 18.19 -27.18 -4.60
N ARG A 244 17.56 -28.21 -5.16
CA ARG A 244 17.00 -28.31 -6.50
C ARG A 244 15.53 -28.72 -6.44
N GLU A 245 14.81 -28.49 -7.52
CA GLU A 245 13.41 -28.92 -7.63
C GLU A 245 13.30 -30.44 -7.46
N GLY A 246 12.38 -30.88 -6.59
CA GLY A 246 12.19 -32.28 -6.23
C GLY A 246 12.94 -32.73 -4.98
N ASP A 247 13.86 -31.94 -4.44
CA ASP A 247 14.59 -32.29 -3.23
C ASP A 247 13.68 -32.31 -1.99
N PHE A 248 13.97 -33.22 -1.06
CA PHE A 248 13.31 -33.30 0.24
C PHE A 248 14.27 -32.90 1.36
N PHE A 249 13.74 -32.22 2.36
CA PHE A 249 14.46 -31.89 3.59
C PHE A 249 13.50 -31.85 4.79
N SER A 250 14.06 -31.92 5.99
CA SER A 250 13.30 -31.77 7.24
C SER A 250 13.49 -30.36 7.82
N HIS A 251 12.39 -29.61 7.98
CA HIS A 251 12.40 -28.28 8.59
C HIS A 251 11.94 -28.35 10.05
N PRO A 252 12.70 -27.81 11.02
CA PRO A 252 12.43 -27.98 12.45
C PRO A 252 11.05 -27.47 12.91
N ARG A 253 10.46 -26.53 12.15
CA ARG A 253 9.13 -25.96 12.44
C ARG A 253 7.99 -26.50 11.58
N PHE A 254 8.28 -27.02 10.39
CA PHE A 254 7.26 -27.28 9.36
C PHE A 254 7.24 -28.73 8.88
N GLY A 255 8.09 -29.60 9.44
CA GLY A 255 8.15 -31.00 9.07
C GLY A 255 8.84 -31.22 7.72
N ILE A 256 8.46 -32.30 7.03
CA ILE A 256 9.04 -32.67 5.74
C ILE A 256 8.55 -31.70 4.66
N GLY A 257 9.51 -31.08 3.97
CA GLY A 257 9.28 -30.18 2.85
C GLY A 257 9.84 -30.73 1.55
N LYS A 258 9.10 -30.58 0.46
CA LYS A 258 9.53 -30.87 -0.91
C LYS A 258 9.71 -29.57 -1.67
N VAL A 259 10.86 -29.39 -2.31
CA VAL A 259 11.11 -28.24 -3.19
C VAL A 259 10.27 -28.38 -4.44
N VAL A 260 9.29 -27.48 -4.60
CA VAL A 260 8.40 -27.46 -5.77
C VAL A 260 9.03 -26.65 -6.89
N ARG A 261 9.76 -25.58 -6.56
CA ARG A 261 10.32 -24.67 -7.54
C ARG A 261 11.52 -23.88 -7.00
N LEU A 262 12.49 -23.55 -7.86
CA LEU A 262 13.53 -22.56 -7.55
C LEU A 262 13.04 -21.13 -7.86
N ILE A 263 13.19 -20.22 -6.90
CA ILE A 263 12.88 -18.79 -7.05
C ILE A 263 14.20 -18.01 -6.99
N ASP A 264 14.68 -17.62 -8.17
CA ASP A 264 15.96 -16.90 -8.35
C ASP A 264 17.16 -17.67 -7.76
N GLN A 265 18.33 -17.02 -7.59
CA GLN A 265 19.57 -17.69 -7.13
C GLN A 265 19.65 -17.91 -5.60
N GLY A 266 18.63 -17.52 -4.83
CA GLY A 266 18.71 -17.51 -3.36
C GLY A 266 17.43 -17.92 -2.63
N ALA A 267 16.38 -18.34 -3.32
CA ALA A 267 15.17 -18.82 -2.68
C ALA A 267 14.55 -20.04 -3.37
N ILE A 268 13.81 -20.83 -2.61
CA ILE A 268 13.07 -22.00 -3.04
C ILE A 268 11.62 -21.90 -2.59
N GLU A 269 10.72 -22.38 -3.44
CA GLU A 269 9.33 -22.63 -3.10
C GLU A 269 9.19 -24.08 -2.64
N VAL A 270 8.62 -24.26 -1.45
CA VAL A 270 8.57 -25.55 -0.76
C VAL A 270 7.15 -25.83 -0.36
N ARG A 271 6.68 -27.04 -0.66
CA ARG A 271 5.41 -27.56 -0.15
C ARG A 271 5.68 -28.49 1.01
N PHE A 272 4.96 -28.29 2.10
CA PHE A 272 5.07 -29.08 3.32
C PHE A 272 3.96 -30.13 3.42
N GLU A 273 4.17 -31.10 4.30
CA GLU A 273 3.19 -32.16 4.61
C GLU A 273 1.84 -31.61 5.09
N ASP A 274 1.82 -30.46 5.75
CA ASP A 274 0.60 -29.75 6.19
C ASP A 274 -0.16 -29.07 5.04
N GLY A 275 0.38 -29.13 3.82
CA GLY A 275 -0.17 -28.49 2.62
C GLY A 275 0.13 -27.01 2.48
N SER A 276 0.93 -26.43 3.38
CA SER A 276 1.42 -25.07 3.23
C SER A 276 2.51 -24.99 2.15
N GLU A 277 2.45 -23.91 1.36
CA GLU A 277 3.50 -23.53 0.42
C GLU A 277 4.24 -22.34 1.02
N ARG A 278 5.56 -22.44 1.16
CA ARG A 278 6.40 -21.37 1.71
C ARG A 278 7.62 -21.12 0.84
N LYS A 279 8.04 -19.86 0.83
CA LYS A 279 9.33 -19.45 0.26
C LYS A 279 10.39 -19.53 1.35
N LEU A 280 11.45 -20.28 1.09
CA LEU A 280 12.60 -20.47 1.97
C LEU A 280 13.89 -20.01 1.27
N VAL A 281 14.86 -19.57 2.05
CA VAL A 281 16.11 -18.98 1.56
C VAL A 281 17.23 -20.02 1.56
N HIS A 282 17.93 -20.21 0.46
CA HIS A 282 18.98 -21.23 0.35
C HIS A 282 20.24 -20.68 -0.34
N GLY A 283 21.35 -21.42 -0.26
CA GLY A 283 22.61 -21.05 -0.90
C GLY A 283 23.27 -19.78 -0.36
N ARG A 284 22.98 -19.37 0.89
CA ARG A 284 23.70 -18.28 1.56
C ARG A 284 25.10 -18.77 1.92
N SER A 285 26.11 -18.25 1.21
CA SER A 285 27.52 -18.34 1.60
C SER A 285 27.79 -17.59 2.89
#